data_AF-A0A3M0WYR9-F1
#
_entry.id   AF-A0A3M0WYR9-F1
#
_cell.length_a   1.000
_cell.length_b   1.000
_cell.length_c   1.000
_cell.angle_alpha   90.00
_cell.angle_beta   90.00
_cell.angle_gamma   90.00
#
_symmetry.space_group_name_H-M   'P 1'
#
loop_
_entity.id
_entity.type
_entity.pdbx_description
1 polymer ?
#
loop_
_entity_poly.entity_id
_entity_poly.type
_entity_poly.pdbx_seq_one_letter_code
_entity_poly.pdbx_strand_id
1 'polypeptide(L)'
;MKMKNKSVKIWKVIIIIVPIFIFLRLLWLNWSPFGELVIYKTVDDLSPFINDVLPDYRTLGVQYNNEGDAYQTIVDEPVYFTVNLPRQNFDSVEIELEFLNNSQKIIELGGLVDIYGPSYKLEPVQNLILDNLNWHQSTEGDVKFWQRTPNYFSLDDFLSSPPDFSEIAVYNYDLPIKFRLDNYVPRRQSQTFPVSLRGYHKYKTYIKNENFYLLLYYDDMNRTVGADSGAVRVWNEDGELILERKFSDDNNKTDNQLRYTGEILIDESDWPEGVYTVELVGTSDIFWRSITTKQQYMVFVNKIYLADNIGYSDNYNETAFYTDAKNFILETYHASSTQSVRFGSDSVAIPESHKKVYFSSSQNGILAGYTDKGDVKITGDGMFALSRESFFNPDPVKLTVNSDIDALGINYIIANYRGVDNEDGWQRAGAEFLLADLYKNEDRAIKFIISLPMLAQYQNTVDLHAIKIIFKKTPWTWRSIWNKVQNKLKNI
;
A
#
# COMPACT_ATOMS: atom_id res chain seq x y z
N MET A 1 -46.05 -19.41 -61.64
CA MET A 1 -46.03 -18.09 -60.95
C MET A 1 -46.38 -18.14 -59.44
N LYS A 2 -46.23 -19.28 -58.73
CA LYS A 2 -46.44 -19.36 -57.25
C LYS A 2 -45.14 -19.32 -56.43
N MET A 3 -43.96 -19.55 -57.03
CA MET A 3 -42.67 -19.50 -56.32
C MET A 3 -42.21 -18.08 -55.97
N LYS A 4 -42.60 -17.06 -56.75
CA LYS A 4 -42.21 -15.65 -56.51
C LYS A 4 -42.81 -15.08 -55.21
N ASN A 5 -43.99 -15.56 -54.80
CA ASN A 5 -44.69 -15.08 -53.59
C ASN A 5 -44.16 -15.67 -52.27
N LYS A 6 -43.55 -16.87 -52.29
CA LYS A 6 -42.93 -17.45 -51.08
C LYS A 6 -41.62 -16.74 -50.72
N SER A 7 -40.80 -16.43 -51.73
CA SER A 7 -39.52 -15.71 -51.53
C SER A 7 -39.73 -14.31 -50.93
N VAL A 8 -40.71 -13.55 -51.43
CA VAL A 8 -41.02 -12.20 -50.89
C VAL A 8 -41.49 -12.24 -49.43
N LYS A 9 -42.24 -13.28 -49.01
CA LYS A 9 -42.66 -13.43 -47.61
C LYS A 9 -41.49 -13.72 -46.67
N ILE A 10 -40.52 -14.54 -47.12
CA ILE A 10 -39.31 -14.86 -46.33
C ILE A 10 -38.46 -13.59 -46.13
N TRP A 11 -38.23 -12.82 -47.19
CA TRP A 11 -37.47 -11.56 -47.08
C TRP A 11 -38.12 -10.53 -46.16
N LYS A 12 -39.46 -10.40 -46.17
CA LYS A 12 -40.18 -9.53 -45.23
C LYS A 12 -39.99 -9.95 -43.77
N VAL A 13 -39.98 -11.25 -43.50
CA VAL A 13 -39.74 -11.78 -42.14
C VAL A 13 -38.30 -11.51 -41.72
N ILE A 14 -37.31 -11.71 -42.58
CA ILE A 14 -35.90 -11.43 -42.30
C ILE A 14 -35.68 -9.94 -41.99
N ILE A 15 -36.26 -9.03 -42.80
CA ILE A 15 -36.14 -7.58 -42.60
C ILE A 15 -36.73 -7.12 -41.26
N ILE A 16 -37.71 -7.85 -40.70
CA ILE A 16 -38.30 -7.53 -39.40
C ILE A 16 -37.54 -8.19 -38.24
N ILE A 17 -37.19 -9.47 -38.38
CA ILE A 17 -36.55 -10.24 -37.30
C ILE A 17 -35.11 -9.77 -37.06
N VAL A 18 -34.35 -9.45 -38.12
CA VAL A 18 -32.94 -9.06 -37.97
C VAL A 18 -32.79 -7.80 -37.10
N PRO A 19 -33.52 -6.69 -37.34
CA PRO A 19 -33.47 -5.53 -36.46
C PRO A 19 -33.93 -5.82 -35.03
N ILE A 20 -34.97 -6.65 -34.84
CA ILE A 20 -35.44 -7.04 -33.50
C ILE A 20 -34.35 -7.83 -32.78
N PHE A 21 -33.73 -8.78 -33.45
CA PHE A 21 -32.65 -9.58 -32.87
C PHE A 21 -31.43 -8.73 -32.53
N ILE A 22 -31.03 -7.82 -33.43
CA ILE A 22 -29.96 -6.84 -33.17
C ILE A 22 -30.33 -5.97 -31.97
N PHE A 23 -31.57 -5.45 -31.91
CA PHE A 23 -32.03 -4.63 -30.80
C PHE A 23 -32.05 -5.39 -29.47
N LEU A 24 -32.54 -6.63 -29.45
CA LEU A 24 -32.52 -7.49 -28.27
C LEU A 24 -31.08 -7.81 -27.83
N ARG A 25 -30.17 -8.07 -28.77
CA ARG A 25 -28.74 -8.28 -28.49
C ARG A 25 -28.10 -7.01 -27.92
N LEU A 26 -28.38 -5.85 -28.48
CA LEU A 26 -27.88 -4.57 -27.96
C LEU A 26 -28.46 -4.25 -26.58
N LEU A 27 -29.74 -4.53 -26.35
CA LEU A 27 -30.35 -4.42 -25.02
C LEU A 27 -29.69 -5.37 -24.03
N TRP A 28 -29.43 -6.61 -24.44
CA TRP A 28 -28.74 -7.59 -23.62
C TRP A 28 -27.36 -7.12 -23.20
N LEU A 29 -26.54 -6.68 -24.17
CA LEU A 29 -25.20 -6.12 -23.92
C LEU A 29 -25.25 -4.84 -23.07
N ASN A 30 -26.27 -4.00 -23.27
CA ASN A 30 -26.39 -2.72 -22.57
C ASN A 30 -27.07 -2.83 -21.19
N TRP A 31 -27.71 -3.94 -20.85
CA TRP A 31 -28.41 -4.11 -19.57
C TRP A 31 -27.76 -5.11 -18.63
N SER A 32 -26.96 -6.06 -19.14
CA SER A 32 -26.30 -7.10 -18.32
C SER A 32 -27.28 -7.72 -17.31
N PRO A 33 -28.37 -8.38 -17.77
CA PRO A 33 -29.48 -8.77 -16.91
C PRO A 33 -29.06 -9.76 -15.81
N PHE A 34 -28.02 -10.54 -16.07
CA PHE A 34 -27.44 -11.49 -15.12
C PHE A 34 -26.44 -10.87 -14.14
N GLY A 35 -26.25 -9.56 -14.17
CA GLY A 35 -25.37 -8.88 -13.22
C GLY A 35 -23.92 -8.77 -13.66
N GLU A 36 -23.53 -9.38 -14.78
CA GLU A 36 -22.12 -9.40 -15.21
C GLU A 36 -21.92 -8.76 -16.59
N LEU A 37 -20.79 -8.08 -16.74
CA LEU A 37 -20.24 -7.67 -18.03
C LEU A 37 -18.76 -8.04 -18.09
N VAL A 38 -18.42 -8.96 -19.00
CA VAL A 38 -17.05 -9.42 -19.22
C VAL A 38 -16.46 -8.67 -20.42
N ILE A 39 -15.25 -8.16 -20.24
CA ILE A 39 -14.46 -7.45 -21.25
C ILE A 39 -13.09 -8.11 -21.27
N TYR A 40 -12.62 -8.48 -22.45
CA TYR A 40 -11.32 -9.11 -22.65
C TYR A 40 -10.52 -8.29 -23.66
N LYS A 41 -9.24 -8.07 -23.39
CA LYS A 41 -8.34 -7.32 -24.26
C LYS A 41 -6.95 -7.97 -24.24
N THR A 42 -6.47 -8.44 -25.39
CA THR A 42 -5.06 -8.79 -25.60
C THR A 42 -4.24 -7.51 -25.82
N VAL A 43 -2.94 -7.55 -25.58
CA VAL A 43 -2.08 -6.35 -25.69
C VAL A 43 -2.01 -5.74 -27.11
N ASP A 44 -2.32 -6.50 -28.17
CA ASP A 44 -2.33 -6.02 -29.55
C ASP A 44 -3.71 -5.55 -30.04
N ASP A 45 -4.75 -5.76 -29.25
CA ASP A 45 -6.11 -5.35 -29.54
C ASP A 45 -6.43 -3.94 -29.03
N LEU A 46 -7.25 -3.21 -29.79
CA LEU A 46 -7.84 -1.95 -29.34
C LEU A 46 -9.12 -2.22 -28.54
N SER A 47 -9.24 -1.63 -27.36
CA SER A 47 -10.45 -1.70 -26.55
C SER A 47 -10.97 -0.31 -26.18
N PRO A 48 -12.28 -0.05 -26.29
CA PRO A 48 -12.87 1.20 -25.80
C PRO A 48 -12.95 1.24 -24.26
N PHE A 49 -12.75 0.11 -23.59
CA PHE A 49 -12.89 -0.02 -22.14
C PHE A 49 -11.55 -0.13 -21.42
N ILE A 50 -10.53 -0.69 -22.06
CA ILE A 50 -9.23 -0.95 -21.44
C ILE A 50 -8.17 -0.28 -22.29
N ASN A 51 -7.50 0.73 -21.72
CA ASN A 51 -6.41 1.41 -22.41
C ASN A 51 -5.12 0.57 -22.38
N ASP A 52 -4.11 0.99 -23.12
CA ASP A 52 -2.79 0.34 -23.11
C ASP A 52 -2.08 0.51 -21.78
N VAL A 53 -1.15 -0.41 -21.52
CA VAL A 53 -0.29 -0.35 -20.35
C VAL A 53 0.80 0.70 -20.59
N LEU A 54 0.91 1.63 -19.64
CA LEU A 54 1.76 2.80 -19.69
C LEU A 54 2.53 2.97 -18.36
N PRO A 55 3.65 3.69 -18.34
CA PRO A 55 4.28 4.35 -19.47
C PRO A 55 5.03 3.37 -20.39
N ASP A 56 5.09 3.73 -21.67
CA ASP A 56 5.70 2.93 -22.73
C ASP A 56 7.19 2.65 -22.48
N TYR A 57 7.94 3.60 -21.92
CA TYR A 57 9.37 3.41 -21.59
C TYR A 57 9.64 2.35 -20.51
N ARG A 58 8.61 1.83 -19.82
CA ARG A 58 8.70 0.72 -18.84
C ARG A 58 8.27 -0.62 -19.42
N THR A 59 7.91 -0.62 -20.69
CA THR A 59 7.45 -1.79 -21.43
C THR A 59 8.26 -1.92 -22.70
N LEU A 60 8.42 -3.14 -23.21
CA LEU A 60 8.83 -3.34 -24.59
C LEU A 60 7.59 -3.20 -25.50
N GLY A 61 7.82 -3.00 -26.79
CA GLY A 61 6.72 -3.05 -27.77
C GLY A 61 6.06 -4.44 -27.79
N VAL A 62 4.89 -4.54 -28.41
CA VAL A 62 4.19 -5.82 -28.58
C VAL A 62 5.07 -6.83 -29.31
N GLN A 63 5.17 -8.03 -28.75
CA GLN A 63 5.91 -9.18 -29.23
C GLN A 63 4.95 -10.35 -29.46
N TYR A 64 5.41 -11.39 -30.17
CA TYR A 64 4.62 -12.58 -30.45
C TYR A 64 5.42 -13.83 -30.07
N ASN A 65 4.79 -14.76 -29.36
CA ASN A 65 5.41 -16.05 -29.04
C ASN A 65 5.38 -17.00 -30.26
N ASN A 66 5.92 -18.21 -30.13
CA ASN A 66 5.94 -19.19 -31.23
C ASN A 66 4.55 -19.70 -31.62
N GLU A 67 3.56 -19.56 -30.75
CA GLU A 67 2.17 -19.98 -30.95
C GLU A 67 1.32 -18.86 -31.60
N GLY A 68 1.88 -17.64 -31.69
CA GLY A 68 1.25 -16.48 -32.30
C GLY A 68 0.54 -15.57 -31.30
N ASP A 69 0.68 -15.81 -29.99
CA ASP A 69 0.07 -14.96 -28.97
C ASP A 69 0.85 -13.66 -28.81
N ALA A 70 0.13 -12.54 -28.83
CA ALA A 70 0.69 -11.23 -28.58
C ALA A 70 0.98 -11.04 -27.09
N TYR A 71 2.14 -10.48 -26.73
CA TYR A 71 2.45 -10.13 -25.36
C TYR A 71 3.30 -8.86 -25.29
N GLN A 72 3.26 -8.19 -24.14
CA GLN A 72 4.02 -6.98 -23.86
C GLN A 72 4.89 -7.23 -22.63
N THR A 73 6.21 -7.18 -22.80
CA THR A 73 7.17 -7.38 -21.71
C THR A 73 7.24 -6.11 -20.84
N ILE A 74 6.98 -6.24 -19.54
CA ILE A 74 7.20 -5.18 -18.55
C ILE A 74 8.61 -5.35 -17.98
N VAL A 75 9.40 -4.26 -18.00
CA VAL A 75 10.82 -4.26 -17.62
C VAL A 75 11.15 -3.28 -16.49
N ASP A 76 10.23 -2.37 -16.18
CA ASP A 76 10.36 -1.43 -15.06
C ASP A 76 8.97 -1.12 -14.47
N GLU A 77 8.95 -0.53 -13.28
CA GLU A 77 7.73 -0.35 -12.49
C GLU A 77 7.58 1.08 -11.94
N PRO A 78 6.36 1.45 -11.53
CA PRO A 78 5.09 0.78 -11.80
C PRO A 78 4.60 1.00 -13.24
N VAL A 79 3.75 0.10 -13.73
CA VAL A 79 2.95 0.32 -14.94
C VAL A 79 1.47 0.46 -14.59
N TYR A 80 0.72 1.11 -15.47
CA TYR A 80 -0.65 1.54 -15.25
C TYR A 80 -1.48 1.26 -16.47
N PHE A 81 -2.76 1.01 -16.27
CA PHE A 81 -3.76 1.04 -17.33
C PHE A 81 -5.02 1.70 -16.79
N THR A 82 -5.87 2.15 -17.71
CA THR A 82 -7.11 2.84 -17.37
C THR A 82 -8.28 2.01 -17.87
N VAL A 83 -9.30 1.91 -17.02
CA VAL A 83 -10.54 1.20 -17.31
C VAL A 83 -11.68 2.20 -17.38
N ASN A 84 -12.27 2.36 -18.56
CA ASN A 84 -13.44 3.21 -18.75
C ASN A 84 -14.68 2.44 -18.27
N LEU A 85 -15.42 3.00 -17.31
CA LEU A 85 -16.60 2.32 -16.80
C LEU A 85 -17.70 2.27 -17.86
N PRO A 86 -18.39 1.12 -18.00
CA PRO A 86 -19.60 1.05 -18.80
C PRO A 86 -20.67 2.02 -18.26
N ARG A 87 -21.63 2.40 -19.11
CA ARG A 87 -22.68 3.35 -18.74
C ARG A 87 -23.56 2.86 -17.57
N GLN A 88 -23.65 1.54 -17.40
CA GLN A 88 -24.42 0.92 -16.33
C GLN A 88 -23.73 1.12 -14.97
N ASN A 89 -24.50 1.01 -13.88
CA ASN A 89 -23.94 1.01 -12.54
C ASN A 89 -23.64 -0.43 -12.14
N PHE A 90 -22.39 -0.64 -11.72
CA PHE A 90 -21.89 -1.88 -11.15
C PHE A 90 -21.41 -1.63 -9.73
N ASP A 91 -21.36 -2.69 -8.93
CA ASP A 91 -21.04 -2.64 -7.51
C ASP A 91 -19.55 -2.96 -7.30
N SER A 92 -19.02 -3.93 -8.03
CA SER A 92 -17.60 -4.31 -8.01
C SER A 92 -17.04 -4.56 -9.41
N VAL A 93 -15.72 -4.63 -9.49
CA VAL A 93 -14.96 -5.01 -10.68
C VAL A 93 -13.90 -6.03 -10.29
N GLU A 94 -13.87 -7.14 -10.99
CA GLU A 94 -12.80 -8.13 -10.93
C GLU A 94 -11.91 -7.96 -12.16
N ILE A 95 -10.61 -7.96 -11.95
CA ILE A 95 -9.62 -7.83 -13.00
C ILE A 95 -8.69 -9.03 -12.91
N GLU A 96 -8.60 -9.78 -13.99
CA GLU A 96 -7.74 -10.93 -14.18
C GLU A 96 -6.68 -10.57 -15.22
N LEU A 97 -5.42 -10.85 -14.90
CA LEU A 97 -4.27 -10.71 -15.77
C LEU A 97 -3.91 -12.08 -16.32
N GLU A 98 -3.62 -12.15 -17.61
CA GLU A 98 -2.99 -13.31 -18.25
C GLU A 98 -1.53 -12.94 -18.53
N PHE A 99 -0.58 -13.62 -17.88
CA PHE A 99 0.82 -13.22 -17.89
C PHE A 99 1.78 -14.40 -17.74
N LEU A 100 3.07 -14.15 -17.98
CA LEU A 100 4.17 -15.03 -17.65
C LEU A 100 5.14 -14.29 -16.73
N ASN A 101 5.40 -14.88 -15.57
CA ASN A 101 6.29 -14.32 -14.59
C ASN A 101 7.73 -14.83 -14.76
N ASN A 102 8.63 -13.96 -15.22
CA ASN A 102 10.05 -14.27 -15.37
C ASN A 102 10.84 -13.91 -14.10
N SER A 103 10.51 -14.58 -12.98
CA SER A 103 11.20 -14.50 -11.67
C SER A 103 10.87 -13.31 -10.77
N GLN A 104 9.83 -12.55 -11.07
CA GLN A 104 9.34 -11.50 -10.19
C GLN A 104 8.66 -12.10 -8.94
N LYS A 105 9.20 -11.82 -7.75
CA LYS A 105 8.75 -12.48 -6.52
C LYS A 105 7.32 -12.11 -6.12
N ILE A 106 6.93 -10.85 -6.27
CA ILE A 106 5.60 -10.34 -5.91
C ILE A 106 5.04 -9.54 -7.08
N ILE A 107 3.80 -9.83 -7.44
CA ILE A 107 2.98 -9.11 -8.42
C ILE A 107 1.67 -8.74 -7.72
N GLU A 108 1.33 -7.46 -7.75
CA GLU A 108 0.10 -6.94 -7.15
C GLU A 108 -0.64 -6.06 -8.15
N LEU A 109 -1.96 -6.03 -8.04
CA LEU A 109 -2.83 -5.16 -8.82
C LEU A 109 -3.49 -4.16 -7.88
N GLY A 110 -3.48 -2.87 -8.23
CA GLY A 110 -4.09 -1.85 -7.40
C GLY A 110 -5.07 -0.96 -8.12
N GLY A 111 -6.16 -0.61 -7.43
CA GLY A 111 -7.08 0.45 -7.85
C GLY A 111 -6.76 1.77 -7.15
N LEU A 112 -6.76 2.88 -7.90
CA LEU A 112 -6.54 4.21 -7.33
C LEU A 112 -7.71 4.60 -6.39
N VAL A 113 -7.40 5.05 -5.18
CA VAL A 113 -8.38 5.44 -4.14
C VAL A 113 -8.46 6.96 -3.98
N ASP A 114 -7.32 7.66 -4.03
CA ASP A 114 -7.25 9.12 -3.91
C ASP A 114 -6.17 9.70 -4.83
N ILE A 115 -6.46 10.86 -5.46
CA ILE A 115 -5.54 11.60 -6.31
C ILE A 115 -4.62 12.55 -5.55
N TYR A 116 -5.01 13.00 -4.35
CA TYR A 116 -4.24 13.98 -3.59
C TYR A 116 -3.08 13.35 -2.81
N GLY A 117 -3.21 12.07 -2.45
CA GLY A 117 -2.15 11.28 -1.82
C GLY A 117 -1.87 9.96 -2.53
N PRO A 118 -1.68 9.96 -3.87
CA PRO A 118 -1.84 8.83 -4.81
C PRO A 118 -1.76 7.45 -4.16
N SER A 119 -2.85 7.05 -3.52
CA SER A 119 -2.94 5.84 -2.74
C SER A 119 -3.67 4.80 -3.57
N TYR A 120 -3.02 3.66 -3.76
CA TYR A 120 -3.62 2.52 -4.43
C TYR A 120 -4.00 1.49 -3.36
N LYS A 121 -5.20 0.92 -3.48
CA LYS A 121 -5.55 -0.30 -2.77
C LYS A 121 -4.98 -1.46 -3.57
N LEU A 122 -3.86 -2.02 -3.10
CA LEU A 122 -3.17 -3.14 -3.74
C LEU A 122 -3.79 -4.47 -3.27
N GLU A 123 -3.92 -5.40 -4.19
CA GLU A 123 -4.38 -6.76 -3.97
C GLU A 123 -3.41 -7.74 -4.65
N PRO A 124 -3.16 -8.92 -4.07
CA PRO A 124 -2.15 -9.84 -4.55
C PRO A 124 -2.59 -10.56 -5.84
N VAL A 125 -1.70 -10.59 -6.84
CA VAL A 125 -1.86 -11.38 -8.06
C VAL A 125 -0.98 -12.63 -7.97
N GLN A 126 0.30 -12.46 -7.66
CA GLN A 126 1.21 -13.57 -7.45
C GLN A 126 2.23 -13.29 -6.35
N ASN A 127 2.55 -14.31 -5.57
CA ASN A 127 3.62 -14.25 -4.59
C ASN A 127 4.45 -15.55 -4.63
N LEU A 128 5.55 -15.53 -5.39
CA LEU A 128 6.47 -16.65 -5.53
C LEU A 128 7.16 -17.03 -4.23
N ILE A 129 7.23 -16.13 -3.24
CA ILE A 129 7.74 -16.48 -1.92
C ILE A 129 6.79 -17.51 -1.30
N LEU A 130 5.47 -17.29 -1.41
CA LEU A 130 4.44 -18.19 -0.89
C LEU A 130 4.22 -19.42 -1.78
N ASP A 131 4.18 -19.24 -3.11
CA ASP A 131 3.92 -20.33 -4.06
C ASP A 131 4.99 -21.44 -3.97
N ASN A 132 6.23 -21.07 -3.64
CA ASN A 132 7.35 -22.01 -3.52
C ASN A 132 7.51 -22.58 -2.11
N LEU A 133 6.65 -22.23 -1.15
CA LEU A 133 6.71 -22.80 0.20
C LEU A 133 6.30 -24.27 0.18
N ASN A 134 7.11 -25.09 0.83
CA ASN A 134 6.87 -26.51 1.05
C ASN A 134 6.40 -26.82 2.48
N TRP A 135 5.88 -25.81 3.19
CA TRP A 135 5.42 -25.93 4.57
C TRP A 135 4.04 -26.58 4.66
N HIS A 136 3.65 -27.03 5.85
CA HIS A 136 2.30 -27.52 6.06
C HIS A 136 1.31 -26.36 5.89
N GLN A 137 0.35 -26.51 4.99
CA GLN A 137 -0.64 -25.48 4.67
C GLN A 137 -2.05 -25.94 5.03
N SER A 138 -2.82 -25.07 5.67
CA SER A 138 -4.28 -25.15 5.73
C SER A 138 -4.91 -23.95 5.03
N THR A 139 -6.19 -24.07 4.68
CA THR A 139 -6.93 -23.01 3.96
C THR A 139 -8.34 -22.91 4.52
N GLU A 140 -8.72 -21.69 4.89
CA GLU A 140 -10.01 -21.35 5.50
C GLU A 140 -10.60 -20.16 4.74
N GLY A 141 -11.55 -20.43 3.83
CA GLY A 141 -12.03 -19.42 2.89
C GLY A 141 -10.92 -18.99 1.93
N ASP A 142 -10.67 -17.67 1.85
CA ASP A 142 -9.60 -17.08 1.03
C ASP A 142 -8.26 -16.94 1.78
N VAL A 143 -8.22 -17.33 3.06
CA VAL A 143 -7.03 -17.21 3.91
C VAL A 143 -6.27 -18.53 3.90
N LYS A 144 -4.98 -18.45 3.63
CA LYS A 144 -4.02 -19.55 3.72
C LYS A 144 -3.14 -19.37 4.94
N PHE A 145 -2.89 -20.47 5.64
CA PHE A 145 -2.04 -20.52 6.82
C PHE A 145 -0.96 -21.57 6.62
N TRP A 146 0.31 -21.16 6.68
CA TRP A 146 1.46 -22.04 6.58
C TRP A 146 2.18 -22.16 7.92
N GLN A 147 2.59 -23.38 8.23
CA GLN A 147 3.32 -23.73 9.43
C GLN A 147 4.58 -24.50 9.06
N ARG A 148 5.75 -24.00 9.49
CA ARG A 148 7.03 -24.69 9.28
C ARG A 148 7.04 -26.04 10.00
N THR A 149 6.54 -26.05 11.23
CA THR A 149 6.24 -27.26 12.01
C THR A 149 4.75 -27.22 12.38
N PRO A 150 3.95 -28.26 12.06
CA PRO A 150 2.50 -28.25 12.28
C PRO A 150 2.16 -28.40 13.76
N ASN A 151 2.25 -27.29 14.51
CA ASN A 151 1.96 -27.22 15.95
C ASN A 151 0.50 -26.89 16.24
N TYR A 152 -0.23 -26.32 15.27
CA TYR A 152 -1.62 -25.93 15.38
C TYR A 152 -2.50 -26.73 14.41
N PHE A 153 -3.73 -27.03 14.81
CA PHE A 153 -4.66 -27.80 13.98
C PHE A 153 -5.42 -26.95 12.96
N SER A 154 -5.65 -25.67 13.26
CA SER A 154 -6.39 -24.73 12.41
C SER A 154 -5.90 -23.29 12.61
N LEU A 155 -6.37 -22.35 11.78
CA LEU A 155 -6.11 -20.93 11.98
C LEU A 155 -6.75 -20.43 13.28
N ASP A 156 -7.96 -20.87 13.60
CA ASP A 156 -8.64 -20.52 14.87
C ASP A 156 -7.86 -20.98 16.12
N ASP A 157 -7.27 -22.17 16.08
CA ASP A 157 -6.40 -22.70 17.15
C ASP A 157 -5.15 -21.84 17.32
N PHE A 158 -4.52 -21.45 16.20
CA PHE A 158 -3.41 -20.50 16.18
C PHE A 158 -3.79 -19.13 16.76
N LEU A 159 -4.91 -18.55 16.35
CA LEU A 159 -5.35 -17.22 16.79
C LEU A 159 -5.70 -17.19 18.29
N SER A 160 -6.05 -18.34 18.87
CA SER A 160 -6.38 -18.47 20.29
C SER A 160 -5.16 -18.47 21.20
N SER A 161 -3.99 -18.89 20.69
CA SER A 161 -2.73 -18.93 21.44
C SER A 161 -1.53 -18.75 20.49
N PRO A 162 -1.38 -17.56 19.90
CA PRO A 162 -0.34 -17.29 18.92
C PRO A 162 1.05 -17.28 19.58
N PRO A 163 2.11 -17.59 18.82
CA PRO A 163 3.49 -17.40 19.27
C PRO A 163 3.86 -15.90 19.31
N ASP A 164 5.12 -15.60 19.59
CA ASP A 164 5.62 -14.24 19.51
C ASP A 164 5.46 -13.68 18.08
N PHE A 165 5.10 -12.40 17.96
CA PHE A 165 4.88 -11.76 16.66
C PHE A 165 6.11 -11.78 15.76
N SER A 166 7.31 -11.88 16.33
CA SER A 166 8.55 -12.05 15.56
C SER A 166 8.65 -13.39 14.82
N GLU A 167 7.85 -14.40 15.19
CA GLU A 167 7.78 -15.69 14.49
C GLU A 167 6.68 -15.74 13.42
N ILE A 168 5.85 -14.69 13.34
CA ILE A 168 4.66 -14.62 12.49
C ILE A 168 4.93 -13.64 11.36
N ALA A 169 4.70 -14.08 10.12
CA ALA A 169 4.61 -13.18 9.00
C ALA A 169 3.20 -13.13 8.39
N VAL A 170 2.84 -11.97 7.84
CA VAL A 170 1.55 -11.74 7.20
C VAL A 170 1.73 -11.21 5.78
N TYR A 171 0.81 -11.58 4.88
CA TYR A 171 0.72 -11.03 3.52
C TYR A 171 -0.73 -10.74 3.13
N ASN A 172 -1.04 -9.48 2.87
CA ASN A 172 -2.42 -9.00 2.63
C ASN A 172 -3.44 -9.46 3.70
N TYR A 173 -3.01 -9.56 4.96
CA TYR A 173 -3.85 -10.04 6.06
C TYR A 173 -3.64 -9.19 7.31
N ASP A 174 -4.73 -8.69 7.88
CA ASP A 174 -4.72 -7.97 9.15
C ASP A 174 -4.95 -8.97 10.29
N LEU A 175 -3.92 -9.17 11.11
CA LEU A 175 -3.95 -10.12 12.21
C LEU A 175 -4.86 -9.59 13.33
N PRO A 176 -5.95 -10.30 13.70
CA PRO A 176 -6.91 -9.81 14.71
C PRO A 176 -6.42 -9.98 16.16
N ILE A 177 -5.12 -10.23 16.36
CA ILE A 177 -4.52 -10.46 17.67
C ILE A 177 -3.92 -9.14 18.17
N LYS A 178 -4.20 -8.83 19.43
CA LYS A 178 -3.64 -7.68 20.12
C LYS A 178 -2.26 -8.00 20.69
N PHE A 179 -1.29 -7.12 20.48
CA PHE A 179 0.09 -7.33 20.92
C PHE A 179 0.22 -7.07 22.43
N ARG A 180 0.78 -8.01 23.20
CA ARG A 180 0.91 -7.88 24.65
C ARG A 180 2.31 -8.20 25.13
N LEU A 181 2.76 -7.45 26.14
CA LEU A 181 4.04 -7.66 26.82
C LEU A 181 3.79 -8.15 28.25
N ASP A 182 4.06 -9.43 28.50
CA ASP A 182 3.81 -10.07 29.79
C ASP A 182 4.63 -9.43 30.92
N ASN A 183 5.91 -9.15 30.67
CA ASN A 183 6.87 -8.65 31.67
C ASN A 183 7.12 -7.13 31.54
N TYR A 184 6.14 -6.38 31.06
CA TYR A 184 6.26 -4.93 30.93
C TYR A 184 6.33 -4.23 32.30
N VAL A 185 7.30 -3.34 32.47
CA VAL A 185 7.47 -2.53 33.69
C VAL A 185 7.60 -1.05 33.29
N PRO A 186 6.63 -0.19 33.66
CA PRO A 186 6.70 1.24 33.37
C PRO A 186 7.99 1.90 33.88
N ARG A 187 8.53 2.85 33.12
CA ARG A 187 9.64 3.65 33.61
C ARG A 187 9.15 4.67 34.64
N ARG A 188 9.93 4.83 35.71
CA ARG A 188 9.66 5.84 36.75
C ARG A 188 10.21 7.22 36.40
N GLN A 189 11.18 7.29 35.48
CA GLN A 189 11.86 8.51 35.08
C GLN A 189 11.60 8.79 33.62
N SER A 190 11.39 10.06 33.30
CA SER A 190 11.32 10.52 31.91
C SER A 190 12.66 10.31 31.22
N GLN A 191 12.61 9.98 29.93
CA GLN A 191 13.74 10.02 29.02
C GLN A 191 13.55 11.16 28.02
N THR A 192 14.64 11.81 27.66
CA THR A 192 14.65 12.88 26.66
C THR A 192 15.53 12.46 25.50
N PHE A 193 14.99 12.53 24.30
CA PHE A 193 15.71 12.34 23.06
C PHE A 193 16.02 13.72 22.45
N PRO A 194 17.27 14.18 22.49
CA PRO A 194 17.68 15.46 21.93
C PRO A 194 17.88 15.34 20.40
N VAL A 195 16.84 14.90 19.69
CA VAL A 195 16.84 14.74 18.23
C VAL A 195 15.99 15.82 17.60
N SER A 196 16.46 16.37 16.47
CA SER A 196 15.63 17.21 15.63
C SER A 196 15.01 16.39 14.49
N LEU A 197 13.69 16.38 14.39
CA LEU A 197 12.92 15.67 13.36
C LEU A 197 12.11 16.66 12.52
N ARG A 198 12.06 16.47 11.20
CA ARG A 198 11.42 17.40 10.26
C ARG A 198 10.07 16.92 9.72
N GLY A 199 9.02 17.69 9.98
CA GLY A 199 7.66 17.45 9.48
C GLY A 199 7.01 16.18 10.01
N TYR A 200 6.14 15.54 9.20
CA TYR A 200 5.34 14.41 9.65
C TYR A 200 6.17 13.20 10.12
N HIS A 201 5.89 12.72 11.31
CA HIS A 201 6.41 11.46 11.86
C HIS A 201 5.29 10.64 12.49
N LYS A 202 5.42 9.32 12.43
CA LYS A 202 4.51 8.38 13.10
C LYS A 202 5.35 7.42 13.91
N TYR A 203 5.03 7.23 15.19
CA TYR A 203 5.68 6.24 16.03
C TYR A 203 4.67 5.43 16.84
N LYS A 204 5.12 4.27 17.32
CA LYS A 204 4.37 3.41 18.23
C LYS A 204 5.01 3.39 19.61
N THR A 205 4.16 3.27 20.62
CA THR A 205 4.56 3.07 22.02
C THR A 205 3.65 2.02 22.66
N TYR A 206 4.06 1.50 23.81
CA TYR A 206 3.24 0.60 24.62
C TYR A 206 2.87 1.27 25.94
N ILE A 207 1.66 1.01 26.43
CA ILE A 207 1.17 1.48 27.73
C ILE A 207 0.62 0.28 28.48
N LYS A 208 1.00 0.14 29.75
CA LYS A 208 0.41 -0.79 30.72
C LYS A 208 0.67 -0.29 32.13
N ASN A 209 -0.38 0.02 32.87
CA ASN A 209 -0.30 0.51 34.26
C ASN A 209 0.56 1.78 34.41
N GLU A 210 0.46 2.72 33.46
CA GLU A 210 1.13 4.01 33.51
C GLU A 210 0.32 5.10 32.79
N ASN A 211 0.68 6.36 33.03
CA ASN A 211 0.14 7.49 32.28
C ASN A 211 0.88 7.67 30.96
N PHE A 212 0.17 8.05 29.91
CA PHE A 212 0.80 8.54 28.70
C PHE A 212 1.39 9.92 28.98
N TYR A 213 2.71 10.08 28.76
CA TYR A 213 3.40 11.34 29.02
C TYR A 213 4.28 11.68 27.82
N LEU A 214 4.02 12.83 27.21
CA LEU A 214 4.76 13.35 26.08
C LEU A 214 4.94 14.86 26.21
N LEU A 215 6.19 15.30 26.25
CA LEU A 215 6.60 16.69 26.17
C LEU A 215 7.42 16.88 24.89
N LEU A 216 6.96 17.76 24.01
CA LEU A 216 7.61 18.10 22.77
C LEU A 216 8.01 19.57 22.78
N TYR A 217 9.22 19.84 22.32
CA TYR A 217 9.63 21.16 21.87
C TYR A 217 9.63 21.15 20.35
N TYR A 218 9.05 22.18 19.73
CA TYR A 218 9.06 22.33 18.28
C TYR A 218 9.44 23.75 17.89
N ASP A 219 9.94 23.89 16.68
CA ASP A 219 10.03 25.19 16.03
C ASP A 219 9.26 25.23 14.72
N ASP A 220 8.76 26.41 14.42
CA ASP A 220 8.29 26.81 13.11
C ASP A 220 9.34 27.71 12.46
N MET A 221 9.77 27.37 11.25
CA MET A 221 10.79 28.10 10.52
C MET A 221 10.23 29.18 9.58
N ASN A 222 8.90 29.25 9.37
CA ASN A 222 8.26 30.26 8.52
C ASN A 222 8.99 30.46 7.17
N ARG A 223 9.25 29.35 6.44
CA ARG A 223 9.96 29.36 5.14
C ARG A 223 9.02 29.17 3.95
N THR A 224 7.77 28.83 4.23
CA THR A 224 6.72 28.68 3.23
C THR A 224 5.62 29.68 3.51
N VAL A 225 4.97 30.15 2.44
CA VAL A 225 3.83 31.06 2.54
C VAL A 225 2.59 30.20 2.83
N GLY A 226 2.02 30.34 4.01
CA GLY A 226 0.89 29.51 4.41
C GLY A 226 0.56 29.68 5.89
N ALA A 227 -0.41 28.90 6.39
CA ALA A 227 -0.55 28.70 7.82
C ALA A 227 0.09 27.35 8.16
N ASP A 228 1.07 27.32 9.05
CA ASP A 228 1.84 26.13 9.41
C ASP A 228 1.28 25.46 10.68
N SER A 229 -0.03 25.28 10.73
CA SER A 229 -0.67 24.58 11.86
C SER A 229 -0.28 23.10 11.88
N GLY A 230 0.07 22.59 13.05
CA GLY A 230 0.33 21.17 13.26
C GLY A 230 -0.54 20.57 14.35
N ALA A 231 -0.39 19.26 14.55
CA ALA A 231 -1.11 18.52 15.57
C ALA A 231 -0.31 17.32 16.09
N VAL A 232 -0.57 16.93 17.32
CA VAL A 232 -0.22 15.60 17.84
C VAL A 232 -1.50 14.79 17.94
N ARG A 233 -1.52 13.63 17.29
CA ARG A 233 -2.65 12.69 17.32
C ARG A 233 -2.25 11.39 17.97
N VAL A 234 -3.12 10.82 18.79
CA VAL A 234 -2.92 9.51 19.40
C VAL A 234 -4.10 8.61 19.09
N TRP A 235 -3.77 7.45 18.54
CA TRP A 235 -4.70 6.40 18.18
C TRP A 235 -4.48 5.20 19.10
N ASN A 236 -5.56 4.59 19.57
CA ASN A 236 -5.49 3.34 20.35
C ASN A 236 -5.23 2.13 19.44
N GLU A 237 -5.10 0.95 20.04
CA GLU A 237 -4.83 -0.30 19.34
C GLU A 237 -5.97 -0.72 18.39
N ASP A 238 -7.20 -0.28 18.65
CA ASP A 238 -8.38 -0.55 17.83
C ASP A 238 -8.49 0.43 16.63
N GLY A 239 -7.51 1.32 16.46
CA GLY A 239 -7.48 2.30 15.36
C GLY A 239 -8.41 3.48 15.56
N GLU A 240 -8.82 3.77 16.80
CA GLU A 240 -9.67 4.90 17.16
C GLU A 240 -8.83 6.10 17.61
N LEU A 241 -9.17 7.30 17.12
CA LEU A 241 -8.53 8.54 17.53
C LEU A 241 -9.01 8.92 18.94
N ILE A 242 -8.12 8.79 19.92
CA ILE A 242 -8.45 9.07 21.33
C ILE A 242 -7.98 10.45 21.80
N LEU A 243 -7.03 11.07 21.08
CA LEU A 243 -6.53 12.40 21.42
C LEU A 243 -6.04 13.14 20.16
N GLU A 244 -6.42 14.41 20.04
CA GLU A 244 -5.84 15.37 19.10
C GLU A 244 -5.51 16.67 19.84
N ARG A 245 -4.24 17.07 19.81
CA ARG A 245 -3.76 18.36 20.34
C ARG A 245 -3.21 19.17 19.18
N LYS A 246 -3.96 20.19 18.76
CA LYS A 246 -3.53 21.15 17.75
C LYS A 246 -2.71 22.25 18.39
N PHE A 247 -1.73 22.76 17.66
CA PHE A 247 -1.03 23.99 18.00
C PHE A 247 -1.16 24.96 16.83
N SER A 248 -1.25 26.24 17.19
CA SER A 248 -1.36 27.32 16.21
C SER A 248 0.02 27.77 15.79
N ASP A 249 0.11 28.10 14.50
CA ASP A 249 1.13 28.95 13.91
C ASP A 249 1.18 30.31 14.68
N ASP A 250 2.34 30.96 14.73
CA ASP A 250 2.54 32.29 15.33
C ASP A 250 1.81 33.42 14.56
N ASN A 251 0.99 33.04 13.56
CA ASN A 251 0.24 33.85 12.60
C ASN A 251 1.14 34.54 11.56
N ASN A 252 2.39 34.10 11.44
CA ASN A 252 3.33 34.64 10.49
C ASN A 252 3.25 33.92 9.16
N LYS A 253 2.37 34.40 8.28
CA LYS A 253 2.18 33.81 6.94
C LYS A 253 3.24 34.24 5.91
N THR A 254 4.37 34.80 6.36
CA THR A 254 5.40 35.36 5.49
C THR A 254 6.67 34.54 5.58
N ASP A 255 7.29 34.25 4.44
CA ASP A 255 8.63 33.66 4.36
C ASP A 255 9.67 34.70 4.82
N ASN A 256 9.82 34.82 6.14
CA ASN A 256 10.74 35.75 6.77
C ASN A 256 11.80 35.05 7.62
N GLN A 257 11.74 33.71 7.70
CA GLN A 257 12.68 32.87 8.42
C GLN A 257 12.79 33.22 9.93
N LEU A 258 11.79 33.92 10.48
CA LEU A 258 11.70 34.17 11.92
C LEU A 258 11.24 32.89 12.60
N ARG A 259 12.11 32.38 13.47
CA ARG A 259 11.88 31.17 14.26
C ARG A 259 10.90 31.44 15.40
N TYR A 260 9.84 30.65 15.47
CA TYR A 260 9.00 30.51 16.66
C TYR A 260 9.30 29.18 17.35
N THR A 261 9.42 29.17 18.67
CA THR A 261 9.59 27.95 19.49
C THR A 261 8.35 27.74 20.33
N GLY A 262 7.75 26.56 20.23
CA GLY A 262 6.60 26.17 21.02
C GLY A 262 6.84 24.92 21.87
N GLU A 263 5.93 24.69 22.80
CA GLU A 263 5.92 23.52 23.70
C GLU A 263 4.54 22.84 23.64
N ILE A 264 4.54 21.51 23.61
CA ILE A 264 3.33 20.69 23.72
C ILE A 264 3.53 19.69 24.85
N LEU A 265 2.67 19.76 25.86
CA LEU A 265 2.61 18.81 26.96
C LEU A 265 1.32 18.00 26.90
N ILE A 266 1.46 16.68 26.95
CA ILE A 266 0.38 15.70 27.06
C ILE A 266 0.69 14.82 28.26
N ASP A 267 -0.21 14.77 29.23
CA ASP A 267 -0.14 13.92 30.42
C ASP A 267 -1.55 13.38 30.67
N GLU A 268 -1.81 12.17 30.18
CA GLU A 268 -3.13 11.55 30.18
C GLU A 268 -3.07 10.23 30.95
N SER A 269 -4.10 9.95 31.74
CA SER A 269 -4.21 8.76 32.59
C SER A 269 -5.31 7.82 32.11
N ASP A 270 -5.36 6.64 32.74
CA ASP A 270 -6.47 5.67 32.61
C ASP A 270 -6.68 5.12 31.19
N TRP A 271 -5.64 5.15 30.36
CA TRP A 271 -5.65 4.49 29.06
C TRP A 271 -5.48 2.97 29.22
N PRO A 272 -6.27 2.15 28.51
CA PRO A 272 -6.15 0.69 28.56
C PRO A 272 -4.75 0.18 28.18
N GLU A 273 -4.43 -1.05 28.58
CA GLU A 273 -3.21 -1.70 28.11
C GLU A 273 -3.25 -1.94 26.61
N GLY A 274 -2.17 -1.54 25.91
CA GLY A 274 -2.02 -1.83 24.49
C GLY A 274 -0.95 -0.99 23.79
N VAL A 275 -0.90 -1.17 22.48
CA VAL A 275 -0.04 -0.42 21.56
C VAL A 275 -0.76 0.84 21.10
N TYR A 276 -0.08 1.97 21.18
CA TYR A 276 -0.61 3.27 20.76
C TYR A 276 0.20 3.81 19.60
N THR A 277 -0.48 4.38 18.62
CA THR A 277 0.16 5.08 17.50
C THR A 277 0.08 6.58 17.74
N VAL A 278 1.22 7.25 17.73
CA VAL A 278 1.34 8.70 17.87
C VAL A 278 1.80 9.30 16.56
N GLU A 279 1.04 10.27 16.05
CA GLU A 279 1.39 11.04 14.85
C GLU A 279 1.79 12.46 15.25
N LEU A 280 3.00 12.85 14.85
CA LEU A 280 3.49 14.21 14.91
C LEU A 280 3.22 14.85 13.54
N VAL A 281 2.13 15.60 13.43
CA VAL A 281 1.68 16.22 12.18
C VAL A 281 2.27 17.62 12.08
N GLY A 282 3.09 17.84 11.05
CA GLY A 282 3.68 19.14 10.73
C GLY A 282 4.10 19.19 9.25
N THR A 283 4.15 20.40 8.70
CA THR A 283 4.65 20.67 7.34
C THR A 283 6.17 20.49 7.27
N SER A 284 6.79 20.75 6.12
CA SER A 284 8.25 20.73 5.99
C SER A 284 8.96 21.82 6.82
N ASP A 285 8.22 22.76 7.40
CA ASP A 285 8.75 23.88 8.15
C ASP A 285 8.69 23.69 9.67
N ILE A 286 8.00 22.63 10.12
CA ILE A 286 7.94 22.23 11.52
C ILE A 286 9.10 21.29 11.86
N PHE A 287 9.85 21.67 12.89
CA PHE A 287 10.99 20.92 13.42
C PHE A 287 10.70 20.50 14.86
N TRP A 288 10.52 19.21 15.11
CA TRP A 288 10.42 18.66 16.47
C TRP A 288 11.83 18.60 17.05
N ARG A 289 12.15 19.45 18.02
CA ARG A 289 13.52 19.66 18.54
C ARG A 289 13.92 18.72 19.66
N SER A 290 12.95 18.25 20.42
CA SER A 290 13.18 17.35 21.54
C SER A 290 11.90 16.62 21.88
N ILE A 291 12.06 15.35 22.24
CA ILE A 291 10.96 14.47 22.64
C ILE A 291 11.28 13.94 24.03
N THR A 292 10.44 14.26 25.00
CA THR A 292 10.54 13.73 26.36
C THR A 292 9.32 12.86 26.66
N THR A 293 9.55 11.63 27.12
CA THR A 293 8.47 10.67 27.43
C THR A 293 8.80 9.84 28.67
N LYS A 294 7.77 9.29 29.33
CA LYS A 294 7.92 8.25 30.37
C LYS A 294 7.75 6.84 29.80
N GLN A 295 7.23 6.70 28.59
CA GLN A 295 7.03 5.40 27.97
C GLN A 295 8.38 4.71 27.76
N GLN A 296 8.43 3.39 28.02
CA GLN A 296 9.65 2.62 27.84
C GLN A 296 10.07 2.53 26.37
N TYR A 297 9.09 2.33 25.50
CA TYR A 297 9.29 2.06 24.09
C TYR A 297 8.83 3.22 23.21
N MET A 298 9.55 3.43 22.11
CA MET A 298 9.24 4.44 21.10
C MET A 298 9.90 4.03 19.79
N VAL A 299 9.09 3.62 18.82
CA VAL A 299 9.56 3.23 17.49
C VAL A 299 8.84 3.96 16.37
N PHE A 300 9.58 4.66 15.54
CA PHE A 300 9.09 5.33 14.35
C PHE A 300 8.82 4.33 13.24
N VAL A 301 7.67 4.48 12.60
CA VAL A 301 7.17 3.57 11.57
C VAL A 301 7.72 4.00 10.21
N ASN A 302 8.49 3.13 9.56
CA ASN A 302 9.00 3.23 8.19
C ASN A 302 9.91 4.43 7.86
N LYS A 303 9.97 5.47 8.70
CA LYS A 303 10.68 6.71 8.35
C LYS A 303 11.17 7.48 9.57
N ILE A 304 12.40 7.95 9.49
CA ILE A 304 12.93 9.06 10.28
C ILE A 304 13.47 10.14 9.33
N TYR A 305 13.03 11.38 9.51
CA TYR A 305 13.59 12.51 8.79
C TYR A 305 14.34 13.38 9.78
N LEU A 306 15.63 13.08 9.89
CA LEU A 306 16.57 13.80 10.74
C LEU A 306 16.72 15.20 10.19
N ALA A 307 16.48 16.19 11.03
CA ALA A 307 16.56 17.60 10.69
C ALA A 307 17.95 18.18 11.01
N ASP A 308 18.15 19.44 10.67
CA ASP A 308 19.36 20.25 10.89
C ASP A 308 20.54 20.08 9.91
N ASN A 309 20.67 21.11 9.07
CA ASN A 309 21.83 21.48 8.27
C ASN A 309 21.92 23.04 8.25
N ILE A 310 22.98 23.60 7.67
CA ILE A 310 23.24 25.03 7.41
C ILE A 310 21.93 25.78 7.11
N GLY A 311 21.58 26.68 8.01
CA GLY A 311 20.42 27.55 7.93
C GLY A 311 19.30 27.26 8.94
N TYR A 312 19.29 26.09 9.62
CA TYR A 312 18.25 25.73 10.59
C TYR A 312 18.73 25.67 12.05
N SER A 313 20.04 25.47 12.24
CA SER A 313 20.76 25.47 13.51
C SER A 313 22.25 25.71 13.23
N ASP A 314 22.96 26.39 14.14
CA ASP A 314 24.42 26.61 14.04
C ASP A 314 25.23 25.34 14.40
N ASN A 315 24.58 24.36 15.04
CA ASN A 315 25.21 23.10 15.48
C ASN A 315 24.65 21.91 14.70
N TYR A 316 25.53 21.09 14.14
CA TYR A 316 25.18 19.78 13.59
C TYR A 316 25.03 18.78 14.73
N ASN A 317 23.94 18.02 14.71
CA ASN A 317 23.74 16.94 15.66
C ASN A 317 23.95 15.60 14.94
N GLU A 318 25.05 14.94 15.31
CA GLU A 318 25.22 13.52 15.04
C GLU A 318 24.03 12.77 15.63
N THR A 319 23.45 11.83 14.88
CA THR A 319 22.28 11.09 15.34
C THR A 319 22.52 9.59 15.21
N ALA A 320 22.44 8.90 16.35
CA ALA A 320 22.37 7.45 16.39
C ALA A 320 20.92 6.99 16.40
N PHE A 321 20.65 5.87 15.74
CA PHE A 321 19.33 5.24 15.73
C PHE A 321 19.50 3.71 15.64
N TYR A 322 18.41 2.97 15.82
CA TYR A 322 18.36 1.52 15.75
C TYR A 322 17.19 1.08 14.89
N THR A 323 17.33 0.04 14.09
CA THR A 323 16.27 -0.37 13.16
C THR A 323 16.32 -1.86 12.85
N ASP A 324 15.16 -2.49 12.68
CA ASP A 324 15.05 -3.84 12.13
C ASP A 324 14.85 -3.85 10.61
N ALA A 325 14.73 -2.68 9.98
CA ALA A 325 14.63 -2.54 8.54
C ALA A 325 15.84 -3.17 7.84
N LYS A 326 15.59 -3.73 6.66
CA LYS A 326 16.62 -4.32 5.80
C LYS A 326 16.79 -3.57 4.51
N ASN A 327 15.76 -2.86 4.07
CA ASN A 327 15.78 -2.11 2.83
C ASN A 327 15.53 -0.63 3.14
N PHE A 328 16.38 0.21 2.58
CA PHE A 328 16.46 1.62 2.90
C PHE A 328 16.40 2.46 1.63
N ILE A 329 15.76 3.61 1.74
CA ILE A 329 15.82 4.70 0.79
C ILE A 329 16.33 5.92 1.55
N LEU A 330 17.46 6.46 1.08
CA LEU A 330 18.10 7.64 1.65
C LEU A 330 17.96 8.78 0.66
N GLU A 331 17.60 9.96 1.14
CA GLU A 331 17.63 11.19 0.35
C GLU A 331 17.93 12.39 1.23
N THR A 332 18.48 13.43 0.61
CA THR A 332 18.56 14.77 1.19
C THR A 332 18.13 15.79 0.15
N TYR A 333 17.59 16.92 0.59
CA TYR A 333 17.15 18.01 -0.31
C TYR A 333 18.17 19.14 -0.40
N HIS A 334 19.24 19.14 0.42
CA HIS A 334 20.24 20.20 0.40
C HIS A 334 21.62 19.65 0.05
N ALA A 335 22.31 20.32 -0.88
CA ALA A 335 23.63 19.89 -1.34
C ALA A 335 24.68 19.86 -0.20
N SER A 336 24.55 20.73 0.80
CA SER A 336 25.42 20.77 1.99
C SER A 336 25.20 19.61 2.98
N SER A 337 24.10 18.87 2.84
CA SER A 337 23.77 17.69 3.65
C SER A 337 24.24 16.37 3.04
N THR A 338 24.87 16.41 1.86
CA THR A 338 25.47 15.21 1.27
C THR A 338 26.48 14.60 2.24
N GLN A 339 26.31 13.31 2.54
CA GLN A 339 27.05 12.61 3.58
C GLN A 339 26.96 11.09 3.38
N SER A 340 27.61 10.33 4.26
CA SER A 340 27.39 8.88 4.33
C SER A 340 26.57 8.53 5.57
N VAL A 341 25.62 7.62 5.43
CA VAL A 341 24.87 7.04 6.54
C VAL A 341 25.44 5.66 6.83
N ARG A 342 25.68 5.35 8.10
CA ARG A 342 26.17 4.04 8.52
C ARG A 342 25.02 3.16 8.98
N PHE A 343 25.04 1.90 8.59
CA PHE A 343 24.11 0.85 9.01
C PHE A 343 24.94 -0.38 9.45
N GLY A 344 25.19 -0.50 10.76
CA GLY A 344 26.11 -1.49 11.31
C GLY A 344 27.52 -1.31 10.74
N SER A 345 28.01 -2.32 10.02
CA SER A 345 29.29 -2.25 9.30
C SER A 345 29.21 -1.54 7.95
N ASP A 346 28.01 -1.39 7.38
CA ASP A 346 27.81 -0.82 6.05
C ASP A 346 27.84 0.71 6.09
N SER A 347 28.36 1.32 5.02
CA SER A 347 28.38 2.77 4.84
C SER A 347 27.84 3.13 3.45
N VAL A 348 26.82 3.98 3.43
CA VAL A 348 26.05 4.31 2.23
C VAL A 348 26.15 5.79 1.96
N ALA A 349 26.78 6.16 0.84
CA ALA A 349 26.94 7.55 0.44
C ALA A 349 25.64 8.11 -0.17
N ILE A 350 25.29 9.35 0.18
CA ILE A 350 24.29 10.17 -0.47
C ILE A 350 25.04 11.24 -1.29
N PRO A 351 25.36 10.96 -2.57
CA PRO A 351 26.31 11.76 -3.31
C PRO A 351 25.75 13.12 -3.77
N GLU A 352 24.44 13.23 -3.93
CA GLU A 352 23.76 14.37 -4.55
C GLU A 352 22.43 14.64 -3.84
N SER A 353 22.00 15.91 -3.79
CA SER A 353 20.66 16.27 -3.32
C SER A 353 19.59 15.84 -4.32
N HIS A 354 18.37 15.60 -3.83
CA HIS A 354 17.19 15.11 -4.56
C HIS A 354 17.33 13.72 -5.21
N LYS A 355 18.48 13.07 -5.05
CA LYS A 355 18.71 11.72 -5.54
C LYS A 355 18.41 10.70 -4.44
N LYS A 356 17.49 9.79 -4.74
CA LYS A 356 17.21 8.63 -3.89
C LYS A 356 18.33 7.61 -4.02
N VAL A 357 18.86 7.16 -2.89
CA VAL A 357 19.83 6.07 -2.81
C VAL A 357 19.15 4.88 -2.15
N TYR A 358 19.15 3.76 -2.86
CA TYR A 358 18.59 2.50 -2.38
C TYR A 358 19.70 1.63 -1.79
N PHE A 359 19.45 1.04 -0.64
CA PHE A 359 20.41 0.18 0.05
C PHE A 359 19.69 -0.98 0.74
N SER A 360 20.29 -2.16 0.66
CA SER A 360 19.81 -3.36 1.37
C SER A 360 20.93 -3.91 2.24
N SER A 361 20.68 -4.11 3.52
CA SER A 361 21.64 -4.74 4.43
C SER A 361 21.37 -6.24 4.58
N SER A 362 22.43 -7.03 4.55
CA SER A 362 22.40 -8.47 4.82
C SER A 362 22.66 -8.82 6.30
N GLN A 363 22.88 -7.82 7.14
CA GLN A 363 23.15 -8.03 8.56
C GLN A 363 21.87 -8.46 9.31
N ASN A 364 21.99 -9.43 10.22
CA ASN A 364 20.86 -9.99 10.98
C ASN A 364 20.49 -9.14 12.21
N GLY A 365 19.22 -9.21 12.61
CA GLY A 365 18.71 -8.54 13.81
C GLY A 365 18.61 -7.02 13.71
N ILE A 366 18.57 -6.34 14.86
CA ILE A 366 18.49 -4.88 14.94
C ILE A 366 19.84 -4.26 14.56
N LEU A 367 19.83 -3.40 13.55
CA LEU A 367 20.97 -2.64 13.05
C LEU A 367 21.11 -1.33 13.83
N ALA A 368 22.35 -0.98 14.20
CA ALA A 368 22.67 0.35 14.67
C ALA A 368 22.91 1.27 13.46
N GLY A 369 22.21 2.38 13.38
CA GLY A 369 22.35 3.40 12.37
C GLY A 369 22.99 4.67 12.90
N TYR A 370 23.67 5.41 12.03
CA TYR A 370 24.34 6.65 12.41
C TYR A 370 24.47 7.63 11.25
N THR A 371 24.21 8.91 11.52
CA THR A 371 24.45 10.04 10.60
C THR A 371 25.40 11.05 11.21
N ASP A 372 26.37 11.52 10.43
CA ASP A 372 27.33 12.56 10.85
C ASP A 372 26.67 13.93 10.99
N LYS A 373 25.65 14.20 10.16
CA LYS A 373 24.89 15.45 10.14
C LYS A 373 23.41 15.17 9.95
N GLY A 374 22.57 16.16 10.26
CA GLY A 374 21.14 16.09 10.00
C GLY A 374 20.76 16.29 8.53
N ASP A 375 19.49 16.61 8.31
CA ASP A 375 18.84 16.79 7.00
C ASP A 375 18.99 15.56 6.07
N VAL A 376 18.76 14.39 6.66
CA VAL A 376 18.68 13.10 5.94
C VAL A 376 17.34 12.48 6.21
N LYS A 377 16.64 12.17 5.13
CA LYS A 377 15.42 11.37 5.18
C LYS A 377 15.78 9.92 4.93
N ILE A 378 15.49 9.09 5.93
CA ILE A 378 15.71 7.65 5.91
C ILE A 378 14.34 7.00 5.94
N THR A 379 14.00 6.31 4.86
CA THR A 379 12.80 5.47 4.77
C THR A 379 13.23 4.02 4.74
N GLY A 380 12.51 3.11 5.38
CA GLY A 380 12.74 1.68 5.29
C GLY A 380 11.48 0.84 5.50
N ASP A 381 11.66 -0.47 5.39
CA ASP A 381 10.61 -1.49 5.51
C ASP A 381 10.37 -1.99 6.95
N GLY A 382 10.94 -1.30 7.94
CA GLY A 382 10.84 -1.64 9.35
C GLY A 382 10.65 -0.43 10.26
N MET A 383 10.96 -0.64 11.52
CA MET A 383 10.83 0.33 12.61
C MET A 383 12.16 1.00 12.93
N PHE A 384 12.13 2.22 13.47
CA PHE A 384 13.32 2.97 13.86
C PHE A 384 13.19 3.45 15.31
N ALA A 385 14.21 3.27 16.15
CA ALA A 385 14.27 3.80 17.51
C ALA A 385 15.46 4.73 17.69
N LEU A 386 15.36 5.68 18.62
CA LEU A 386 16.45 6.61 18.96
C LEU A 386 17.39 6.06 20.04
N SER A 387 17.01 4.95 20.66
CA SER A 387 17.83 4.17 21.58
C SER A 387 17.53 2.69 21.40
N ARG A 388 18.46 1.82 21.80
CA ARG A 388 18.26 0.37 21.66
C ARG A 388 17.21 -0.13 22.65
N GLU A 389 17.17 0.46 23.83
CA GLU A 389 16.28 0.08 24.94
C GLU A 389 14.83 0.47 24.68
N SER A 390 14.59 1.46 23.81
CA SER A 390 13.23 1.86 23.40
C SER A 390 12.73 1.14 22.16
N PHE A 391 13.54 0.25 21.57
CA PHE A 391 13.13 -0.53 20.41
C PHE A 391 12.20 -1.68 20.81
N PHE A 392 11.09 -1.81 20.08
CA PHE A 392 10.21 -2.98 20.05
C PHE A 392 9.50 -3.00 18.70
N ASN A 393 9.05 -4.16 18.22
CA ASN A 393 8.19 -4.22 17.04
C ASN A 393 6.87 -4.90 17.43
N PRO A 394 5.77 -4.13 17.56
CA PRO A 394 4.47 -4.69 17.94
C PRO A 394 3.69 -5.28 16.77
N ASP A 395 4.23 -5.21 15.55
CA ASP A 395 3.55 -5.69 14.35
C ASP A 395 4.12 -7.05 13.94
N PRO A 396 3.29 -7.97 13.41
CA PRO A 396 3.81 -9.15 12.75
C PRO A 396 4.65 -8.74 11.53
N VAL A 397 5.57 -9.60 11.13
CA VAL A 397 6.46 -9.33 10.00
C VAL A 397 5.64 -9.24 8.71
N LYS A 398 5.69 -8.11 8.01
CA LYS A 398 5.03 -7.98 6.71
C LYS A 398 5.92 -8.57 5.63
N LEU A 399 5.40 -9.53 4.87
CA LEU A 399 6.13 -10.07 3.73
C LEU A 399 6.23 -9.03 2.61
N THR A 400 7.45 -8.82 2.13
CA THR A 400 7.79 -7.94 1.01
C THR A 400 8.62 -8.71 -0.01
N VAL A 401 8.92 -8.10 -1.16
CA VAL A 401 9.77 -8.69 -2.21
C VAL A 401 11.15 -9.11 -1.70
N ASN A 402 11.62 -8.46 -0.62
CA ASN A 402 12.94 -8.68 -0.04
C ASN A 402 12.93 -9.61 1.17
N SER A 403 11.76 -10.13 1.57
CA SER A 403 11.66 -11.01 2.73
C SER A 403 12.42 -12.31 2.50
N ASP A 404 13.31 -12.63 3.44
CA ASP A 404 13.94 -13.94 3.59
C ASP A 404 13.36 -14.59 4.85
N ILE A 405 12.44 -15.52 4.64
CA ILE A 405 11.66 -16.17 5.71
C ILE A 405 12.57 -16.88 6.71
N ASP A 406 13.67 -17.47 6.25
CA ASP A 406 14.60 -18.22 7.10
C ASP A 406 15.49 -17.27 7.90
N ALA A 407 16.05 -16.23 7.27
CA ALA A 407 16.87 -15.24 7.95
C ALA A 407 16.07 -14.43 9.00
N LEU A 408 14.77 -14.25 8.77
CA LEU A 408 13.85 -13.60 9.68
C LEU A 408 13.39 -14.49 10.84
N GLY A 409 13.67 -15.79 10.81
CA GLY A 409 13.24 -16.73 11.86
C GLY A 409 11.73 -16.99 11.88
N ILE A 410 11.05 -16.79 10.75
CA ILE A 410 9.60 -16.97 10.65
C ILE A 410 9.26 -18.47 10.69
N ASN A 411 8.24 -18.80 11.48
CA ASN A 411 7.72 -20.17 11.62
C ASN A 411 6.27 -20.29 11.15
N TYR A 412 5.55 -19.17 11.05
CA TYR A 412 4.13 -19.13 10.72
C TYR A 412 3.85 -18.01 9.72
N ILE A 413 3.05 -18.29 8.70
CA ILE A 413 2.67 -17.31 7.68
C ILE A 413 1.17 -17.34 7.50
N ILE A 414 0.53 -16.18 7.50
CA ILE A 414 -0.90 -16.04 7.18
C ILE A 414 -1.04 -15.10 6.00
N ALA A 415 -1.79 -15.51 4.97
CA ALA A 415 -2.04 -14.65 3.82
C ALA A 415 -3.46 -14.75 3.30
N ASN A 416 -4.04 -13.61 2.91
CA ASN A 416 -5.20 -13.60 2.03
C ASN A 416 -4.70 -13.63 0.58
N TYR A 417 -4.55 -14.84 0.04
CA TYR A 417 -3.89 -15.05 -1.25
C TYR A 417 -4.38 -16.32 -1.95
N ARG A 418 -4.96 -16.18 -3.15
CA ARG A 418 -5.56 -17.30 -3.89
C ARG A 418 -4.54 -18.13 -4.68
N GLY A 419 -3.45 -17.54 -5.17
CA GLY A 419 -2.50 -18.23 -6.06
C GLY A 419 -2.71 -17.83 -7.52
N VAL A 420 -1.95 -18.48 -8.40
CA VAL A 420 -2.14 -18.40 -9.86
C VAL A 420 -2.68 -19.72 -10.42
N ASP A 421 -3.57 -19.63 -11.40
CA ASP A 421 -3.96 -20.76 -12.23
C ASP A 421 -3.09 -20.79 -13.50
N ASN A 422 -2.87 -21.97 -14.08
CA ASN A 422 -2.16 -22.11 -15.35
C ASN A 422 -3.13 -22.63 -16.41
N GLU A 423 -3.31 -21.89 -17.50
CA GLU A 423 -4.19 -22.26 -18.61
C GLU A 423 -3.57 -21.81 -19.93
N ASP A 424 -3.53 -22.71 -20.92
CA ASP A 424 -3.01 -22.43 -22.27
C ASP A 424 -1.60 -21.82 -22.29
N GLY A 425 -0.73 -22.26 -21.38
CA GLY A 425 0.65 -21.78 -21.30
C GLY A 425 0.82 -20.41 -20.62
N TRP A 426 -0.28 -19.76 -20.20
CA TRP A 426 -0.28 -18.49 -19.48
C TRP A 426 -0.71 -18.69 -18.02
N GLN A 427 -0.22 -17.83 -17.13
CA GLN A 427 -0.68 -17.74 -15.74
C GLN A 427 -1.88 -16.78 -15.69
N ARG A 428 -2.93 -17.16 -14.97
CA ARG A 428 -4.13 -16.35 -14.73
C ARG A 428 -4.28 -16.08 -13.24
N ALA A 429 -4.35 -14.80 -12.88
CA ALA A 429 -4.68 -14.37 -11.53
C ALA A 429 -5.20 -12.94 -11.53
N GLY A 430 -5.94 -12.58 -10.50
CA GLY A 430 -6.65 -11.32 -10.47
C GLY A 430 -7.04 -10.85 -9.08
N ALA A 431 -7.67 -9.69 -9.05
CA ALA A 431 -8.17 -9.06 -7.84
C ALA A 431 -9.56 -8.47 -8.05
N GLU A 432 -10.35 -8.44 -6.98
CA GLU A 432 -11.68 -7.83 -6.95
C GLU A 432 -11.67 -6.53 -6.14
N PHE A 433 -12.30 -5.49 -6.69
CA PHE A 433 -12.39 -4.17 -6.07
C PHE A 433 -13.85 -3.71 -6.00
N LEU A 434 -14.23 -3.14 -4.86
CA LEU A 434 -15.49 -2.41 -4.74
C LEU A 434 -15.38 -1.08 -5.47
N LEU A 435 -16.28 -0.83 -6.43
CA LEU A 435 -16.25 0.40 -7.22
C LEU A 435 -16.57 1.65 -6.40
N ALA A 436 -17.12 1.49 -5.19
CA ALA A 436 -17.36 2.60 -4.26
C ALA A 436 -16.06 3.12 -3.63
N ASP A 437 -15.04 2.26 -3.50
CA ASP A 437 -13.77 2.59 -2.85
C ASP A 437 -12.77 3.24 -3.83
N LEU A 438 -13.04 3.17 -5.12
CA LEU A 438 -12.11 3.62 -6.17
C LEU A 438 -12.43 5.02 -6.64
N TYR A 439 -11.36 5.81 -6.85
CA TYR A 439 -11.44 7.12 -7.48
C TYR A 439 -11.82 6.98 -8.96
N LYS A 440 -12.81 7.76 -9.37
CA LYS A 440 -13.28 7.88 -10.75
C LYS A 440 -12.97 9.29 -11.23
N ASN A 441 -12.28 9.40 -12.36
CA ASN A 441 -12.06 10.70 -12.98
C ASN A 441 -13.36 11.27 -13.58
N GLU A 442 -13.27 12.47 -14.16
CA GLU A 442 -14.41 13.18 -14.77
C GLU A 442 -15.10 12.35 -15.88
N ASP A 443 -14.34 11.53 -16.60
CA ASP A 443 -14.82 10.66 -17.67
C ASP A 443 -15.35 9.29 -17.18
N ARG A 444 -15.48 9.10 -15.86
CA ARG A 444 -15.82 7.81 -15.23
C ARG A 444 -14.83 6.69 -15.54
N ALA A 445 -13.57 7.02 -15.72
CA ALA A 445 -12.49 6.05 -15.85
C ALA A 445 -11.79 5.86 -14.51
N ILE A 446 -11.31 4.64 -14.28
CA ILE A 446 -10.55 4.25 -13.09
C ILE A 446 -9.14 3.88 -13.53
N LYS A 447 -8.15 4.40 -12.80
CA LYS A 447 -6.74 4.07 -13.02
C LYS A 447 -6.36 2.88 -12.15
N PHE A 448 -5.74 1.89 -12.77
CA PHE A 448 -5.15 0.73 -12.11
C PHE A 448 -3.63 0.75 -12.25
N ILE A 449 -2.95 0.10 -11.31
CA ILE A 449 -1.51 -0.09 -11.26
C ILE A 449 -1.20 -1.59 -11.24
N ILE A 450 -0.23 -2.02 -12.02
CA ILE A 450 0.44 -3.32 -11.85
C ILE A 450 1.74 -3.01 -11.11
N SER A 451 1.78 -3.39 -9.83
CA SER A 451 2.91 -3.18 -8.93
C SER A 451 3.84 -4.38 -9.01
N LEU A 452 5.11 -4.12 -9.31
CA LEU A 452 6.13 -5.13 -9.57
C LEU A 452 7.39 -4.74 -8.77
N PRO A 453 7.31 -4.76 -7.42
CA PRO A 453 8.32 -4.17 -6.56
C PRO A 453 9.72 -4.67 -6.90
N MET A 454 10.65 -3.74 -7.14
CA MET A 454 12.07 -3.97 -7.46
C MET A 454 12.33 -4.71 -8.79
N LEU A 455 11.39 -4.72 -9.74
CA LEU A 455 11.51 -5.42 -11.03
C LEU A 455 12.83 -5.10 -11.75
N ALA A 456 13.09 -3.80 -12.00
CA ALA A 456 14.28 -3.36 -12.72
C ALA A 456 15.58 -3.61 -11.93
N GLN A 457 15.54 -3.51 -10.60
CA GLN A 457 16.71 -3.77 -9.75
C GLN A 457 17.14 -5.23 -9.82
N TYR A 458 16.18 -6.15 -9.89
CA TYR A 458 16.46 -7.58 -10.02
C TYR A 458 16.61 -8.06 -11.46
N GLN A 459 16.48 -7.15 -12.45
CA GLN A 459 16.51 -7.49 -13.88
C GLN A 459 15.48 -8.57 -14.25
N ASN A 460 14.37 -8.60 -13.51
CA ASN A 460 13.25 -9.49 -13.77
C ASN A 460 12.35 -8.87 -14.85
N THR A 461 11.50 -9.69 -15.45
CA THR A 461 10.46 -9.20 -16.36
C THR A 461 9.14 -9.92 -16.10
N VAL A 462 8.05 -9.33 -16.58
CA VAL A 462 6.74 -9.98 -16.62
C VAL A 462 6.14 -9.75 -18.01
N ASP A 463 5.77 -10.82 -18.68
CA ASP A 463 5.17 -10.76 -20.01
C ASP A 463 3.66 -10.73 -19.85
N LEU A 464 3.01 -9.63 -20.21
CA LEU A 464 1.56 -9.49 -20.14
C LEU A 464 0.93 -9.86 -21.48
N HIS A 465 0.04 -10.84 -21.50
CA HIS A 465 -0.71 -11.25 -22.69
C HIS A 465 -2.04 -10.51 -22.82
N ALA A 466 -2.84 -10.54 -21.74
CA ALA A 466 -4.19 -10.01 -21.76
C ALA A 466 -4.66 -9.49 -20.41
N ILE A 467 -5.68 -8.64 -20.45
CA ILE A 467 -6.44 -8.15 -19.30
C ILE A 467 -7.90 -8.49 -19.52
N LYS A 468 -8.49 -9.19 -18.56
CA LYS A 468 -9.91 -9.51 -18.51
C LYS A 468 -10.55 -8.79 -17.33
N ILE A 469 -11.67 -8.14 -17.58
CA ILE A 469 -12.41 -7.35 -16.60
C ILE A 469 -13.83 -7.88 -16.52
N ILE A 470 -14.29 -8.17 -15.30
CA ILE A 470 -15.63 -8.64 -15.00
C ILE A 470 -16.28 -7.61 -14.08
N PHE A 471 -17.17 -6.80 -14.63
CA PHE A 471 -18.00 -5.91 -13.82
C PHE A 471 -19.18 -6.68 -13.24
N LYS A 472 -19.37 -6.60 -11.91
CA LYS A 472 -20.42 -7.34 -11.18
C LYS A 472 -21.42 -6.39 -10.54
N LYS A 473 -22.69 -6.76 -10.59
CA LYS A 473 -23.80 -6.11 -9.90
C LYS A 473 -24.86 -7.13 -9.53
N THR A 474 -25.75 -6.76 -8.63
CA THR A 474 -26.89 -7.62 -8.28
C THR A 474 -27.75 -7.94 -9.54
N PRO A 475 -28.00 -9.23 -9.86
CA PRO A 475 -28.82 -9.63 -10.99
C PRO A 475 -30.22 -9.03 -10.94
N TRP A 476 -30.80 -8.76 -12.10
CA TRP A 476 -32.14 -8.18 -12.15
C TRP A 476 -33.20 -9.25 -11.91
N THR A 477 -34.05 -9.03 -10.91
CA THR A 477 -35.28 -9.81 -10.75
C THR A 477 -36.31 -9.37 -11.79
N TRP A 478 -37.17 -10.28 -12.26
CA TRP A 478 -38.26 -9.95 -13.20
C TRP A 478 -39.10 -8.75 -12.78
N ARG A 479 -39.30 -8.57 -11.47
CA ARG A 479 -40.00 -7.43 -10.88
C ARG A 479 -39.24 -6.10 -11.08
N SER A 480 -37.91 -6.10 -10.93
CA SER A 480 -37.11 -4.89 -11.14
C SER A 480 -37.03 -4.48 -12.62
N ILE A 481 -37.00 -5.48 -13.53
CA ILE A 481 -37.06 -5.26 -14.98
C ILE A 481 -38.36 -4.55 -15.35
N TRP A 482 -39.50 -5.07 -14.91
CA TRP A 482 -40.81 -4.51 -15.21
C TRP A 482 -40.96 -3.07 -14.69
N ASN A 483 -40.52 -2.83 -13.45
CA ASN A 483 -40.57 -1.50 -12.84
C ASN A 483 -39.69 -0.49 -13.58
N LYS A 484 -38.49 -0.87 -14.03
CA LYS A 484 -37.62 0.01 -14.82
C LYS A 484 -38.20 0.32 -16.20
N VAL A 485 -38.80 -0.66 -16.88
CA VAL A 485 -39.46 -0.46 -18.18
C VAL A 485 -40.65 0.49 -18.03
N GLN A 486 -41.51 0.27 -17.03
CA GLN A 486 -42.64 1.17 -16.76
C GLN A 486 -42.20 2.60 -16.45
N ASN A 487 -41.15 2.77 -15.63
CA ASN A 487 -40.64 4.11 -15.30
C ASN A 487 -40.02 4.81 -16.51
N LYS A 488 -39.32 4.08 -17.39
CA LYS A 488 -38.73 4.67 -18.60
C LYS A 488 -39.79 5.01 -19.65
N LEU A 489 -40.87 4.22 -19.75
CA LEU A 489 -42.02 4.51 -20.61
C LEU A 489 -42.89 5.68 -20.10
N LYS A 490 -42.85 5.99 -18.79
CA LYS A 490 -43.51 7.18 -18.22
C LYS A 490 -42.72 8.47 -18.40
N ASN A 491 -41.43 8.37 -18.67
CA ASN A 491 -40.50 9.49 -18.84
C ASN A 491 -40.17 9.76 -20.32
N ILE A 492 -40.84 9.07 -21.25
CA ILE A 492 -40.92 9.36 -22.70
C ILE A 492 -42.33 9.86 -22.95
#